data_AF-A0A9P4K1G7-F1
#
_entry.id   AF-A0A9P4K1G7-F1
#
_cell.length_a   1.000
_cell.length_b   1.000
_cell.length_c   1.000
_cell.angle_alpha   90.00
_cell.angle_beta   90.00
_cell.angle_gamma   90.00
#
_symmetry.space_group_name_H-M   'P 1'
#
loop_
_entity.id
_entity.type
_entity.pdbx_description
1 polymer ?
#
loop_
_entity_poly.entity_id
_entity_poly.type
_entity_poly.pdbx_seq_one_letter_code
_entity_poly.pdbx_strand_id
1 'polypeptide(L)'
;MHAPFGNGKNVFDIGALAAPESFPPKWPAGYFDLAGIQQALGVPLDFTGNSPIASITFNLTGDFCRGGRLATLSILLDEGVKIVMIYGDRDHQDEERSD
;
A
#
# COMPACT_ATOMS: atom_id res chain seq x y z
N MET A 1 5.73 1.37 11.51
CA MET A 1 7.20 1.16 11.51
C MET A 1 7.42 -0.18 10.83
N HIS A 2 7.79 -0.18 9.55
CA HIS A 2 8.19 -1.41 8.85
C HIS A 2 9.09 -1.03 7.66
N ALA A 3 10.38 -1.24 7.85
CA ALA A 3 11.30 -1.66 6.80
C ALA A 3 12.20 -2.68 7.51
N PRO A 4 12.33 -3.91 6.96
CA PRO A 4 13.26 -4.05 5.85
C PRO A 4 12.78 -5.09 4.81
N PHE A 5 12.62 -4.67 3.57
CA PHE A 5 12.70 -5.60 2.43
C PHE A 5 13.68 -4.96 1.44
N GLY A 6 14.76 -5.65 1.09
CA GLY A 6 15.86 -5.13 0.27
C GLY A 6 17.09 -4.69 1.06
N ASN A 7 18.26 -4.88 0.44
CA ASN A 7 19.65 -4.61 0.89
C ASN A 7 19.96 -3.20 1.44
N GLY A 8 19.17 -2.70 2.40
CA GLY A 8 19.29 -1.35 2.92
C GLY A 8 18.92 -0.28 1.90
N LYS A 9 17.90 -0.54 1.05
CA LYS A 9 17.29 0.44 0.12
C LYS A 9 15.83 0.71 0.51
N ASN A 10 15.32 1.89 0.15
CA ASN A 10 13.89 2.18 0.30
C ASN A 10 13.11 1.46 -0.80
N VAL A 11 12.12 0.66 -0.40
CA VAL A 11 11.30 -0.16 -1.30
C VAL A 11 10.41 0.66 -2.23
N PHE A 12 10.02 1.86 -1.82
CA PHE A 12 9.12 2.74 -2.59
C PHE A 12 9.87 3.74 -3.47
N ASP A 13 11.18 3.94 -3.26
CA ASP A 13 12.05 4.80 -4.07
C ASP A 13 13.51 4.39 -3.91
N ILE A 14 14.10 3.75 -4.92
CA ILE A 14 15.51 3.32 -4.90
C ILE A 14 16.52 4.47 -4.78
N GLY A 15 16.10 5.69 -5.10
CA GLY A 15 16.90 6.90 -4.95
C GLY A 15 16.83 7.49 -3.54
N ALA A 16 15.92 7.01 -2.68
CA ALA A 16 15.75 7.50 -1.34
C ALA A 16 16.58 6.73 -0.30
N LEU A 17 16.88 7.40 0.82
CA LEU A 17 17.55 6.78 1.96
C LEU A 17 16.64 5.71 2.60
N ALA A 18 17.25 4.61 3.04
CA ALA A 18 16.53 3.44 3.53
C ALA A 18 15.92 3.55 4.94
N ALA A 19 16.28 4.58 5.71
CA ALA A 19 15.83 4.77 7.08
C ALA A 19 15.78 6.26 7.47
N PRO A 20 14.91 6.64 8.43
CA PRO A 20 13.49 6.44 8.44
C PRO A 20 12.84 7.80 8.15
N GLU A 21 12.78 8.22 6.89
CA GLU A 21 11.83 9.28 6.56
C GLU A 21 10.44 8.72 6.85
N SER A 22 9.68 9.40 7.72
CA SER A 22 8.28 9.06 7.94
C SER A 22 7.54 9.44 6.66
N PHE A 23 7.52 8.53 5.69
CA PHE A 23 6.69 8.65 4.50
C PHE A 23 5.54 7.65 4.58
N PRO A 24 4.28 8.10 4.45
CA PRO A 24 3.89 9.52 4.44
C PRO A 24 4.17 10.21 5.80
N PRO A 25 4.29 11.56 5.83
CA PRO A 25 4.38 12.33 7.07
C PRO A 25 3.20 12.00 8.01
N LYS A 26 3.38 12.15 9.32
CA LYS A 26 2.34 11.82 10.31
C LYS A 26 1.22 12.85 10.44
N TRP A 27 1.35 14.01 9.79
CA TRP A 27 0.39 15.11 9.91
C TRP A 27 -1.05 14.77 9.52
N PRO A 28 -1.31 13.91 8.50
CA PRO A 28 -2.68 13.50 8.19
C PRO A 28 -3.38 12.81 9.36
N ALA A 29 -2.69 11.91 10.09
CA ALA A 29 -3.27 11.27 11.26
C ALA A 29 -3.61 12.31 12.34
N GLY A 30 -2.68 13.20 12.66
CA GLY A 30 -2.93 14.28 13.62
C GLY A 30 -4.08 15.22 13.22
N TYR A 31 -4.28 15.48 11.93
CA TYR A 31 -5.40 16.28 11.44
C TYR A 31 -6.74 15.54 11.61
N PHE A 32 -6.80 14.26 11.25
CA PHE A 32 -8.02 13.46 11.36
C PHE A 32 -8.38 13.10 12.80
N ASP A 33 -7.42 13.17 13.73
CA ASP A 33 -7.64 12.94 15.17
C ASP A 33 -8.11 14.19 15.92
N LEU A 34 -8.27 15.33 15.24
CA LEU A 34 -8.88 16.52 15.85
C LEU A 34 -10.37 16.26 16.09
N ALA A 35 -10.83 16.44 17.33
CA ALA A 35 -12.23 16.20 17.71
C ALA A 35 -13.25 16.96 16.82
N GLY A 36 -12.95 18.20 16.44
CA GLY A 36 -13.81 18.97 15.53
C GLY A 36 -13.88 18.38 14.12
N ILE A 37 -12.79 17.77 13.64
CA ILE A 37 -12.75 17.07 12.35
C ILE A 37 -13.51 15.75 12.45
N GLN A 38 -13.29 14.96 13.51
CA GLN A 38 -14.03 13.72 13.76
C GLN A 38 -15.54 13.98 13.85
N GLN A 39 -15.95 15.03 14.56
CA GLN A 39 -17.35 15.44 14.67
C GLN A 39 -17.93 15.88 13.33
N ALA A 40 -17.19 16.67 12.55
CA ALA A 40 -17.63 17.10 11.22
C ALA A 40 -17.78 15.92 10.23
N LEU A 41 -16.96 14.88 10.37
CA LEU A 41 -17.03 13.65 9.58
C LEU A 41 -18.02 12.62 10.15
N GLY A 42 -18.53 12.81 11.37
CA GLY A 42 -19.41 11.87 12.04
C GLY A 42 -18.75 10.56 12.44
N VAL A 43 -17.43 10.54 12.64
CA VAL A 43 -16.67 9.34 13.03
C VAL A 43 -16.28 9.38 14.51
N PRO A 44 -16.42 8.27 15.25
CA PRO A 44 -16.15 8.26 16.70
C PRO A 44 -14.77 7.71 17.07
N LEU A 45 -13.82 7.60 16.13
CA LEU A 45 -12.55 6.89 16.34
C LEU A 45 -11.36 7.58 15.68
N ASP A 46 -10.18 7.32 16.24
CA ASP A 46 -8.90 7.82 15.77
C ASP A 46 -8.47 7.16 14.45
N PHE A 47 -7.88 7.97 13.58
CA PHE A 47 -7.46 7.57 12.26
C PHE A 47 -6.15 6.78 12.29
N THR A 48 -6.10 5.73 11.48
CA THR A 48 -4.86 5.05 11.13
C THR A 48 -4.78 4.90 9.62
N GLY A 49 -3.59 5.11 9.04
CA GLY A 49 -3.39 4.97 7.60
C GLY A 49 -3.36 3.52 7.09
N ASN A 50 -3.26 2.54 8.00
CA ASN A 50 -3.27 1.12 7.67
C ASN A 50 -3.85 0.31 8.85
N SER A 51 -4.47 -0.82 8.57
CA SER A 51 -4.91 -1.81 9.56
C SER A 51 -3.96 -3.02 9.58
N PRO A 52 -3.13 -3.18 10.63
CA PRO A 52 -2.24 -4.33 10.76
C PRO A 52 -3.00 -5.66 10.75
N ILE A 53 -4.19 -5.70 11.35
CA ILE A 53 -5.01 -6.92 11.42
C ILE A 53 -5.47 -7.33 10.03
N ALA A 54 -5.97 -6.38 9.22
CA ALA A 54 -6.36 -6.68 7.85
C ALA A 54 -5.16 -7.21 7.04
N SER A 55 -4.01 -6.51 7.11
CA SER A 55 -2.78 -6.93 6.42
C SER A 55 -2.35 -8.36 6.80
N ILE A 56 -2.39 -8.69 8.09
CA ILE A 56 -2.06 -10.02 8.60
C ILE A 56 -3.05 -11.06 8.07
N THR A 57 -4.36 -10.76 8.09
CA THR A 57 -5.38 -11.70 7.59
C THR A 57 -5.21 -12.02 6.10
N PHE A 58 -4.94 -11.03 5.26
CA PHE A 58 -4.67 -11.28 3.83
C PHE A 58 -3.44 -12.18 3.61
N ASN A 59 -2.39 -11.98 4.42
CA ASN A 59 -1.21 -12.83 4.38
C ASN A 59 -1.51 -14.27 4.84
N LEU A 60 -2.14 -14.42 6.00
CA LEU A 60 -2.45 -15.74 6.61
C LEU A 60 -3.45 -16.56 5.80
N THR A 61 -4.37 -15.89 5.10
CA THR A 61 -5.34 -16.57 4.23
C THR A 61 -4.76 -16.92 2.85
N GLY A 62 -3.51 -16.57 2.57
CA GLY A 62 -2.83 -16.86 1.31
C GLY A 62 -3.36 -16.07 0.13
N ASP A 63 -3.95 -14.88 0.35
CA ASP A 63 -4.61 -14.14 -0.71
C ASP A 63 -3.67 -13.76 -1.86
N PHE A 64 -2.43 -13.40 -1.54
CA PHE A 64 -1.40 -13.07 -2.52
C PHE A 64 -1.10 -14.21 -3.51
N CYS A 65 -1.30 -15.46 -3.08
CA CYS A 65 -1.06 -16.64 -3.91
C CYS A 65 -2.29 -17.02 -4.76
N ARG A 66 -3.45 -16.38 -4.56
CA ARG A 66 -4.63 -16.62 -5.40
C ARG A 66 -4.33 -16.12 -6.82
N GLY A 67 -4.45 -17.02 -7.80
CA GLY A 67 -4.31 -16.69 -9.22
C GLY A 67 -5.54 -15.98 -9.80
N GLY A 68 -5.65 -15.95 -11.13
CA GLY A 68 -6.86 -15.49 -11.83
C GLY A 68 -6.93 -13.99 -12.14
N ARG A 69 -6.11 -13.15 -11.49
CA ARG A 69 -6.09 -11.69 -11.73
C ARG A 69 -5.82 -11.32 -13.19
N LEU A 70 -4.89 -12.00 -13.85
CA LEU A 70 -4.63 -11.81 -15.29
C LEU A 70 -5.82 -12.24 -16.16
N ALA A 71 -6.51 -13.32 -15.81
CA ALA A 71 -7.70 -13.76 -16.53
C ALA A 71 -8.85 -12.76 -16.37
N THR A 72 -9.02 -12.19 -15.17
CA THR A 72 -9.99 -11.10 -14.93
C THR A 72 -9.68 -9.87 -15.78
N LEU A 73 -8.41 -9.48 -15.92
CA LEU A 73 -8.02 -8.39 -16.83
C LEU A 73 -8.39 -8.71 -18.28
N SER A 74 -8.19 -9.96 -18.74
CA SER A 74 -8.59 -10.38 -20.08
C SER A 74 -10.10 -10.21 -20.30
N ILE A 75 -10.92 -10.66 -19.36
CA ILE A 75 -12.38 -10.54 -19.44
C ILE A 75 -12.80 -9.06 -19.56
N LEU A 76 -12.21 -8.19 -18.75
CA LEU A 76 -12.50 -6.75 -18.80
C LEU A 76 -12.12 -6.13 -20.16
N LEU A 77 -11.00 -6.56 -20.74
CA LEU A 77 -10.59 -6.11 -22.08
C LEU A 77 -11.56 -6.60 -23.16
N ASP A 78 -12.02 -7.85 -23.08
CA ASP A 78 -13.00 -8.43 -24.02
C ASP A 78 -14.35 -7.70 -23.94
N GLU A 79 -14.72 -7.19 -22.76
CA GLU A 79 -15.92 -6.36 -22.53
C GLU A 79 -15.75 -4.90 -22.99
N GLY A 80 -14.59 -4.52 -23.53
CA GLY A 80 -14.30 -3.18 -24.03
C GLY A 80 -13.90 -2.17 -22.95
N VAL A 81 -13.56 -2.62 -21.75
CA VAL A 81 -13.03 -1.76 -20.69
C VAL A 81 -11.61 -1.31 -21.05
N LYS A 82 -11.38 0.00 -21.02
CA LYS A 82 -10.04 0.57 -21.25
C LYS A 82 -9.20 0.45 -19.98
N ILE A 83 -8.06 -0.24 -20.07
CA ILE A 83 -7.13 -0.43 -18.96
C ILE A 83 -5.83 0.31 -19.26
N VAL A 84 -5.34 1.08 -18.29
CA VAL A 84 -4.04 1.76 -18.35
C VAL A 84 -3.23 1.33 -17.12
N MET A 85 -2.01 0.86 -17.34
CA MET A 85 -1.06 0.51 -16.27
C MET A 85 0.09 1.51 -16.28
N ILE A 86 0.38 2.10 -15.13
CA ILE A 86 1.41 3.14 -14.95
C ILE A 86 2.32 2.69 -13.81
N TYR A 87 3.62 2.73 -14.04
CA TYR A 87 4.63 2.31 -13.08
C TYR A 87 5.67 3.42 -12.91
N GLY A 88 6.08 3.68 -11.67
CA GLY A 88 7.20 4.57 -11.38
C GLY A 88 8.53 3.86 -11.66
N ASP A 89 9.47 4.54 -12.31
CA ASP A 89 10.78 3.99 -12.67
C ASP A 89 11.73 3.81 -11.46
N ARG A 90 11.34 4.33 -10.28
CA ARG A 90 12.09 4.21 -9.02
C ARG A 90 11.45 3.31 -7.99
N ASP A 91 10.26 2.76 -8.27
CA ASP A 91 9.62 1.79 -7.38
C ASP A 91 10.32 0.42 -7.49
N HIS A 92 10.49 -0.29 -6.37
CA HIS A 92 11.32 -1.50 -6.31
C HIS A 92 10.76 -2.59 -5.38
N GLN A 93 9.54 -2.46 -4.84
CA GLN A 93 9.04 -3.38 -3.80
C GLN A 93 9.15 -4.89 -4.12
N ASP A 94 9.32 -5.27 -5.40
CA ASP A 94 9.19 -6.64 -5.89
C ASP A 94 10.49 -7.33 -6.40
N GLU A 95 11.68 -6.72 -6.33
CA GLU A 95 12.87 -7.29 -7.02
C GLU A 95 13.64 -8.40 -6.27
N GLU A 96 13.20 -8.89 -5.10
CA GLU A 96 13.95 -9.90 -4.31
C GLU A 96 13.14 -11.18 -3.96
N ARG A 97 12.22 -11.61 -4.85
CA ARG A 97 11.53 -12.93 -4.72
C ARG A 97 11.80 -13.91 -5.85
N SER A 98 12.83 -13.67 -6.65
CA SER A 98 13.42 -14.69 -7.51
C SER A 98 14.81 -15.03 -6.97
N ASP A 99 14.85 -16.04 -6.10
CA ASP A 99 15.92 -17.03 -5.90
C ASP A 99 15.42 -18.12 -4.93
#